data_AF-A0A176S5S1-F1
#
_entry.id   AF-A0A176S5S1-F1
#
_cell.length_a   1.000
_cell.length_b   1.000
_cell.length_c   1.000
_cell.angle_alpha   90.00
_cell.angle_beta   90.00
_cell.angle_gamma   90.00
#
_symmetry.space_group_name_H-M   'P 1'
#
loop_
_entity.id
_entity.type
_entity.pdbx_description
1 polymer ?
#
loop_
_entity_poly.entity_id
_entity_poly.type
_entity_poly.pdbx_seq_one_letter_code
_entity_poly.pdbx_strand_id
1 'polypeptide(L)' 'MFETTYLTNHFLIAMPTLGDPNFFHTVTYICLHNEEGAMGIVINRPMDIELSELFEHMEI' A
#
# COMPACT_ATOMS: atom_id res chain seq x y z
N MET A 1 -8.86 13.85 25.88
CA MET A 1 -8.15 14.25 24.65
C MET A 1 -8.08 13.01 23.79
N PHE A 2 -8.72 13.01 22.61
CA PHE A 2 -8.50 11.94 21.64
C PHE A 2 -7.15 12.26 20.98
N GLU A 3 -6.13 11.44 21.22
CA GLU A 3 -4.92 11.53 20.40
C GLU A 3 -5.27 11.05 18.99
N THR A 4 -5.10 11.91 18.00
CA THR A 4 -5.20 11.50 16.60
C THR A 4 -3.97 10.65 16.28
N THR A 5 -4.13 9.33 16.29
CA THR A 5 -3.05 8.41 15.93
C THR A 5 -2.91 8.36 14.42
N TYR A 6 -1.86 8.98 13.88
CA TYR A 6 -1.45 8.79 12.50
C TYR A 6 -0.68 7.48 12.34
N LEU A 7 -0.82 6.86 11.17
CA LEU A 7 -0.29 5.52 10.86
C LEU A 7 0.88 5.58 9.88
N THR A 8 1.42 6.77 9.60
CA THR A 8 2.63 6.92 8.80
C THR A 8 3.74 6.02 9.36
N ASN A 9 4.50 5.37 8.47
CA ASN A 9 5.55 4.41 8.82
C ASN A 9 5.06 3.12 9.52
N HIS A 10 3.80 2.74 9.32
CA HIS A 10 3.25 1.46 9.79
C HIS A 10 2.84 0.57 8.62
N PHE A 11 2.69 -0.73 8.93
CA PHE A 11 2.06 -1.69 8.02
C PHE A 11 0.61 -1.92 8.41
N LEU A 12 -0.27 -1.88 7.42
CA LEU A 12 -1.61 -2.42 7.52
C LEU A 12 -1.60 -3.88 7.04
N ILE A 13 -2.08 -4.77 7.91
CA ILE A 13 -2.21 -6.20 7.62
C ILE A 13 -3.68 -6.48 7.32
N ALA A 14 -3.96 -6.96 6.11
CA ALA A 14 -5.29 -7.40 5.75
C ALA A 14 -5.69 -8.62 6.59
N MET A 15 -6.77 -8.50 7.34
CA MET A 15 -7.31 -9.61 8.13
C MET A 15 -7.87 -10.69 7.19
N PRO A 16 -7.82 -11.99 7.56
CA PRO A 16 -8.31 -13.09 6.71
C PRO A 16 -9.78 -12.96 6.29
N THR A 17 -10.59 -12.23 7.06
CA THR A 17 -12.01 -12.00 6.79
C THR A 17 -12.26 -10.83 5.84
N LEU A 18 -11.23 -10.09 5.43
CA LEU A 18 -11.36 -8.96 4.51
C LEU A 18 -11.67 -9.49 3.10
N GLY A 19 -12.94 -9.44 2.71
CA GLY A 19 -13.41 -9.96 1.41
C GLY A 19 -13.09 -9.10 0.19
N ASP A 20 -12.42 -7.96 0.35
CA ASP A 20 -12.04 -7.10 -0.78
C ASP A 20 -10.88 -7.75 -1.56
N PRO A 21 -11.07 -8.15 -2.82
CA PRO A 21 -10.02 -8.78 -3.62
C PRO A 21 -8.78 -7.90 -3.81
N ASN A 22 -8.94 -6.57 -3.78
CA ASN A 22 -7.82 -5.65 -3.92
C ASN A 22 -6.86 -5.70 -2.73
N PHE A 23 -7.36 -6.03 -1.53
CA PHE A 23 -6.59 -6.06 -0.30
C PHE A 23 -6.52 -7.45 0.35
N PHE A 24 -7.12 -8.46 -0.25
CA PHE A 24 -7.07 -9.82 0.27
C PHE A 24 -5.62 -10.28 0.39
N HIS A 25 -5.23 -10.66 1.62
CA HIS A 25 -3.88 -11.09 2.00
C HIS A 25 -2.77 -10.07 1.69
N THR A 26 -3.06 -8.77 1.65
CA THR A 26 -2.03 -7.74 1.42
C THR A 26 -1.37 -7.24 2.70
N VAL A 27 -0.12 -6.85 2.57
CA VAL A 27 0.61 -5.99 3.51
C VAL A 27 0.80 -4.63 2.84
N THR A 28 0.25 -3.59 3.44
CA THR A 28 0.30 -2.22 2.89
C THR A 28 1.15 -1.33 3.79
N TYR A 29 2.21 -0.73 3.26
CA TYR A 29 2.99 0.29 3.94
C TYR A 29 2.31 1.65 3.83
N ILE A 30 2.13 2.37 4.94
CA ILE A 30 1.54 3.72 4.96
C ILE A 30 2.64 4.77 4.88
N CYS A 31 2.71 5.46 3.73
CA CYS A 31 3.67 6.53 3.50
C CYS A 31 3.15 7.91 3.89
N LEU A 32 1.83 8.11 3.92
CA LEU A 32 1.17 9.34 4.36
C LEU A 32 -0.10 9.00 5.11
N HIS A 33 -0.30 9.62 6.28
CA HIS A 33 -1.57 9.65 6.99
C HIS A 33 -1.68 10.99 7.71
N ASN A 34 -2.66 11.80 7.32
CA ASN A 34 -2.94 13.12 7.88
C ASN A 34 -4.46 13.36 7.91
N GLU A 35 -4.89 14.59 8.22
CA GLU A 35 -6.32 14.96 8.31
C GLU A 35 -7.07 14.83 6.96
N GLU A 36 -6.35 14.83 5.83
CA GLU A 36 -6.92 14.71 4.49
C GLU A 36 -7.12 13.24 4.07
N GLY A 37 -6.48 12.30 4.77
CA GLY A 37 -6.62 10.86 4.52
C GLY A 37 -5.29 10.10 4.65
N ALA A 38 -5.22 8.95 3.99
CA ALA A 38 -4.04 8.09 4.00
C ALA A 38 -3.67 7.58 2.60
N MET A 39 -2.36 7.44 2.36
CA MET A 39 -1.78 6.84 1.17
C MET A 39 -0.86 5.69 1.60
N GLY A 40 -0.92 4.58 0.86
CA GLY A 40 -0.07 3.44 1.10
C GLY A 40 0.22 2.62 -0.14
N ILE A 41 1.21 1.74 -0.04
CA ILE A 41 1.71 0.90 -1.12
C ILE A 41 1.63 -0.56 -0.66
N VAL A 42 1.02 -1.42 -1.48
CA VAL A 42 1.03 -2.88 -1.24
C VAL A 42 2.42 -3.41 -1.57
N ILE A 43 3.08 -4.05 -0.62
CA ILE A 43 4.48 -4.48 -0.75
C ILE A 43 4.65 -5.97 -1.03
N ASN A 44 3.58 -6.77 -0.91
CA ASN A 44 3.64 -8.23 -1.02
C ASN A 44 2.86 -8.80 -2.22
N ARG A 45 2.57 -7.96 -3.23
CA ARG A 45 1.91 -8.36 -4.47
C ARG A 45 2.79 -7.99 -5.66
N PRO A 46 3.70 -8.88 -6.09
CA PRO A 46 4.52 -8.64 -7.27
C PRO A 46 3.62 -8.55 -8.52
N MET A 47 4.07 -7.79 -9.50
CA MET A 47 3.45 -7.70 -10.82
C MET A 47 4.20 -8.60 -11.80
N ASP A 48 3.49 -9.11 -12.82
CA ASP A 48 4.07 -9.90 -13.90
C ASP A 48 4.74 -9.02 -14.99
N ILE A 49 5.42 -7.95 -14.58
CA ILE A 49 6.11 -7.00 -15.46
C ILE A 49 7.52 -6.81 -14.90
N GLU A 50 8.53 -6.89 -15.76
CA GLU A 50 9.90 -6.60 -15.35
C GLU A 50 10.15 -5.09 -15.27
N LEU A 51 11.03 -4.68 -14.35
CA LEU A 51 11.38 -3.26 -14.19
C LEU A 51 12.03 -2.68 -15.46
N SER A 52 12.77 -3.49 -16.21
CA SER A 52 13.32 -3.18 -17.53
C SER A 52 12.23 -2.79 -18.52
N GLU A 53 11.21 -3.64 -18.66
CA GLU A 53 10.07 -3.40 -19.55
C GLU A 53 9.35 -2.11 -19.16
N LEU A 54 9.19 -1.85 -17.86
CA LEU A 54 8.57 -0.61 -17.37
C LEU A 54 9.37 0.63 -17.77
N PHE A 55 10.71 0.60 -17.62
CA PHE A 55 11.57 1.73 -18.00
C PHE A 55 11.56 1.98 -19.51
N GLU A 56 11.57 0.92 -20.32
CA GLU A 56 11.43 1.05 -21.77
C GLU A 56 10.13 1.77 -22.16
N HIS A 57 9.00 1.45 -21.50
CA HIS A 57 7.72 2.13 -21.73
C HIS A 57 7.72 3.59 -21.26
N MET A 58 8.55 3.94 -20.29
CA MET A 58 8.67 5.30 -19.75
C MET A 58 9.70 6.15 -20.51
N GLU A 59 10.36 5.60 -21.54
CA GLU A 59 11.41 6.26 -22.33
C GLU A 59 12.60 6.76 -21.49
N ILE A 60 12.93 6.06 -20.40
CA ILE A 60 14.04 6.37 -19.48
C ILE A 60 15.04 5.22 -19.33
#